data_AF-A0A961A1A6-F1
#
_entry.id   AF-A0A961A1A6-F1
#
_cell.length_a   1.000
_cell.length_b   1.000
_cell.length_c   1.000
_cell.angle_alpha   90.00
_cell.angle_beta   90.00
_cell.angle_gamma   90.00
#
_symmetry.space_group_name_H-M   'P 1'
#
loop_
_entity.id
_entity.type
_entity.pdbx_description
1 polymer ?
#
loop_
_entity_poly.entity_id
_entity_poly.type
_entity_poly.pdbx_seq_one_letter_code
_entity_poly.pdbx_strand_id
1 'polypeptide(L)'
;MKNSSPKKKLLLKLSLYMALFILCASLFYLRYFLWIDCFNELGRCYNPDGSGQVYTSSAQIWALPALLFLGAFLKKLYDLKKS
;
A
#
# COMPACT_ATOMS: atom_id res chain seq x y z
N MET A 1 -8.33 30.70 15.11
CA MET A 1 -7.80 29.55 14.33
C MET A 1 -6.45 29.13 14.90
N LYS A 2 -6.30 27.93 15.48
CA LYS A 2 -5.00 27.44 16.01
C LYS A 2 -4.07 27.12 14.85
N ASN A 3 -3.08 27.98 14.59
CA ASN A 3 -2.06 27.73 13.58
C ASN A 3 -1.20 26.54 14.02
N SER A 4 -1.28 25.42 13.29
CA SER A 4 -0.48 24.23 13.63
C SER A 4 0.99 24.45 13.26
N SER A 5 1.90 24.05 14.15
CA SER A 5 3.33 24.24 13.94
C SER A 5 3.82 23.47 12.70
N PRO A 6 4.86 23.94 11.99
CA PRO A 6 5.40 23.29 10.81
C PRO A 6 5.75 21.81 11.03
N LYS A 7 6.28 21.49 12.22
CA LYS A 7 6.58 20.11 12.65
C LYS A 7 5.33 19.22 12.71
N LYS A 8 4.21 19.73 13.25
CA LYS A 8 2.94 18.98 13.29
C LYS A 8 2.41 18.68 11.89
N LYS A 9 2.50 19.64 10.97
CA LYS A 9 2.09 19.44 9.57
C LYS A 9 2.94 18.39 8.87
N LEU A 10 4.24 18.35 9.16
CA LEU A 10 5.15 17.35 8.60
C LEU A 10 4.90 15.95 9.15
N LEU A 11 4.72 15.81 10.47
CA LEU A 11 4.36 14.54 11.09
C LEU A 11 3.05 13.99 10.52
N LEU A 12 2.04 14.85 10.33
CA LEU A 12 0.77 14.45 9.71
C LEU A 12 0.97 13.89 8.29
N LYS A 13 1.83 14.53 7.48
CA LYS A 13 2.16 14.04 6.12
C LYS A 13 2.88 12.69 6.16
N LEU A 14 3.83 12.51 7.08
CA LEU A 14 4.53 11.24 7.26
C LEU A 14 3.56 10.13 7.67
N SER A 15 2.70 10.39 8.64
CA SER A 15 1.65 9.45 9.06
C SER A 15 0.72 9.10 7.89
N LEU A 16 0.32 10.09 7.09
CA LEU A 16 -0.55 9.86 5.93
C LEU A 16 0.11 8.97 4.87
N TYR A 17 1.35 9.27 4.46
CA TYR A 17 2.05 8.45 3.46
C TYR A 17 2.30 7.03 3.96
N MET A 18 2.65 6.86 5.24
CA MET A 18 2.81 5.54 5.83
C MET A 18 1.49 4.76 5.86
N ALA A 19 0.38 5.40 6.24
CA ALA A 19 -0.93 4.76 6.22
C ALA A 19 -1.36 4.32 4.82
N LEU A 20 -1.13 5.17 3.80
CA LEU A 20 -1.42 4.84 2.41
C LEU A 20 -0.53 3.71 1.88
N PHE A 21 0.76 3.71 2.22
CA PHE A 21 1.65 2.60 1.92
C PHE A 21 1.13 1.28 2.52
N ILE A 22 0.81 1.27 3.81
CA ILE A 22 0.30 0.07 4.50
C ILE A 22 -1.00 -0.41 3.84
N LEU A 23 -1.92 0.50 3.51
CA LEU A 23 -3.17 0.16 2.84
C LEU A 23 -2.93 -0.52 1.48
N CYS A 24 -2.15 0.11 0.60
CA CYS A 24 -1.88 -0.44 -0.73
C CYS A 24 -1.06 -1.74 -0.66
N ALA A 25 -0.05 -1.80 0.22
CA ALA A 25 0.74 -3.01 0.43
C ALA A 25 -0.11 -4.16 0.97
N SER A 26 -1.06 -3.88 1.87
CA SER A 26 -1.99 -4.90 2.39
C SER A 26 -2.95 -5.38 1.29
N LEU A 27 -3.46 -4.49 0.44
CA LEU A 27 -4.28 -4.87 -0.70
C LEU A 27 -3.50 -5.73 -1.69
N PHE A 28 -2.25 -5.35 -2.02
CA PHE A 28 -1.35 -6.16 -2.82
C PHE A 28 -1.12 -7.54 -2.19
N TYR A 29 -0.81 -7.60 -0.91
CA TYR A 29 -0.52 -8.84 -0.20
C TYR A 29 -1.74 -9.77 -0.19
N LEU A 30 -2.88 -9.28 0.32
CA LEU A 30 -4.10 -10.07 0.51
C LEU A 30 -4.77 -10.49 -0.79
N ARG A 31 -4.65 -9.69 -1.86
CA ARG A 31 -5.36 -9.93 -3.12
C ARG A 31 -4.49 -10.52 -4.23
N TYR A 32 -3.17 -10.39 -4.14
CA TYR A 32 -2.24 -10.89 -5.15
C TYR A 32 -1.19 -11.82 -4.55
N PHE A 33 -0.32 -11.30 -3.67
CA PHE A 33 0.90 -12.01 -3.28
C PHE A 33 0.62 -13.33 -2.54
N LEU A 34 -0.38 -13.36 -1.66
CA LEU A 34 -0.79 -14.56 -0.93
C LEU A 34 -1.25 -15.69 -1.86
N TRP A 35 -1.73 -15.35 -3.06
CA TRP A 35 -2.33 -16.28 -4.02
C TRP A 35 -1.52 -16.43 -5.30
N ILE A 36 -0.25 -16.00 -5.29
CA ILE A 36 0.58 -15.92 -6.49
C ILE A 36 0.75 -17.27 -7.17
N ASP A 37 0.82 -18.35 -6.38
CA ASP A 37 0.98 -19.72 -6.87
C ASP A 37 -0.35 -20.40 -7.26
N CYS A 38 -1.49 -19.72 -7.07
CA CYS A 38 -2.83 -20.27 -7.34
C CYS A 38 -3.44 -19.77 -8.67
N PHE A 39 -2.91 -18.70 -9.26
CA PHE A 39 -3.50 -18.12 -10.46
C PHE A 39 -3.41 -19.06 -11.67
N ASN A 40 -4.54 -19.31 -12.31
CA ASN A 40 -4.60 -20.05 -13.57
C ASN A 40 -4.24 -19.17 -14.79
N GLU A 41 -4.33 -19.73 -16.00
CA GLU A 41 -4.05 -19.04 -17.27
C GLU A 41 -4.90 -17.77 -17.49
N LEU A 42 -6.08 -17.69 -16.86
CA LEU A 42 -6.96 -16.52 -16.91
C LEU A 42 -6.64 -15.48 -15.83
N GLY A 43 -5.61 -15.72 -15.01
CA GLY A 43 -5.22 -14.87 -13.89
C GLY A 43 -6.21 -14.89 -12.73
N ARG A 44 -6.93 -16.01 -12.52
CA ARG A 44 -7.91 -16.17 -11.43
C ARG A 44 -7.47 -17.24 -10.45
N CYS A 45 -7.66 -16.97 -9.17
CA CYS A 45 -7.55 -17.96 -8.09
C CYS A 45 -8.90 -18.05 -7.39
N TYR A 46 -9.44 -19.26 -7.29
CA TYR A 46 -10.73 -19.54 -6.66
C TYR A 46 -10.48 -20.05 -5.24
N ASN A 47 -11.19 -19.47 -4.27
CA ASN A 47 -11.00 -19.86 -2.87
C ASN A 47 -11.47 -21.32 -2.63
N PRO A 48 -10.61 -22.24 -2.18
CA PRO A 48 -10.96 -23.64 -1.99
C PRO A 48 -11.97 -23.88 -0.85
N ASP A 49 -12.18 -22.90 0.03
CA ASP A 49 -13.15 -22.97 1.14
C ASP A 49 -14.63 -22.88 0.70
N GLY A 50 -14.90 -22.67 -0.59
CA GLY A 50 -16.26 -22.57 -1.12
C GLY A 50 -16.94 -21.22 -0.90
N SER A 51 -16.24 -20.22 -0.37
CA SER A 51 -16.76 -18.85 -0.15
C SER A 51 -17.15 -18.10 -1.43
N GLY A 52 -16.88 -18.66 -2.62
CA GLY A 52 -17.12 -18.03 -3.90
C GLY A 52 -16.22 -16.82 -4.18
N GLN A 53 -15.28 -16.51 -3.29
CA GLN A 53 -14.34 -15.42 -3.48
C GLN A 53 -13.34 -15.75 -4.59
N VAL A 54 -13.16 -14.80 -5.52
CA VAL A 54 -12.20 -14.90 -6.62
C VAL A 54 -11.15 -13.82 -6.45
N TYR A 55 -9.88 -14.22 -6.47
CA TYR A 55 -8.72 -13.35 -6.49
C TYR A 55 -8.22 -13.22 -7.93
N THR A 56 -7.68 -12.05 -8.28
CA THR A 56 -7.27 -11.74 -9.65
C THR A 56 -5.82 -11.27 -9.70
N SER A 57 -5.08 -11.71 -10.71
CA SER A 57 -3.69 -11.29 -10.94
C SER A 57 -3.58 -9.78 -11.17
N SER A 58 -4.66 -9.12 -11.62
CA SER A 58 -4.74 -7.66 -11.75
C SER A 58 -4.54 -6.91 -10.43
N ALA A 59 -4.70 -7.56 -9.28
CA ALA A 59 -4.43 -6.96 -7.98
C ALA A 59 -2.95 -6.61 -7.76
N GLN A 60 -2.03 -7.10 -8.62
CA GLN A 60 -0.65 -6.61 -8.66
C GLN A 60 -0.55 -5.08 -8.83
N ILE A 61 -1.60 -4.45 -9.40
CA ILE A 61 -1.68 -2.99 -9.59
C ILE A 61 -1.45 -2.20 -8.29
N TRP A 62 -1.76 -2.79 -7.13
CA TRP A 62 -1.56 -2.15 -5.81
C TRP A 62 -0.09 -2.01 -5.40
N ALA A 63 0.83 -2.74 -6.05
CA ALA A 63 2.26 -2.64 -5.78
C ALA A 63 2.82 -1.26 -6.13
N LEU A 64 2.43 -0.71 -7.28
CA LEU A 64 2.92 0.60 -7.73
C LEU A 64 2.57 1.75 -6.77
N PRO A 65 1.30 1.98 -6.38
CA PRO A 65 0.97 3.04 -5.42
C PRO A 65 1.61 2.78 -4.05
N ALA A 66 1.76 1.52 -3.62
CA ALA A 66 2.49 1.21 -2.38
C ALA A 66 3.94 1.73 -2.45
N LEU A 67 4.67 1.41 -3.52
CA LEU A 67 6.04 1.88 -3.73
C LEU A 67 6.12 3.41 -3.81
N LEU A 68 5.17 4.08 -4.48
CA LEU A 68 5.13 5.54 -4.56
C LEU A 68 4.93 6.20 -3.19
N PHE A 69 4.03 5.68 -2.37
CA PHE A 69 3.80 6.22 -1.02
C PHE A 69 4.99 5.95 -0.08
N LEU A 70 5.63 4.78 -0.19
CA LEU A 70 6.86 4.50 0.54
C LEU A 70 7.98 5.46 0.12
N GLY A 71 8.16 5.69 -1.19
CA GLY A 71 9.12 6.64 -1.72
C GLY A 71 8.87 8.07 -1.23
N ALA A 72 7.61 8.52 -1.22
CA ALA A 72 7.22 9.83 -0.69
C ALA A 72 7.50 9.96 0.81
N PHE A 73 7.21 8.92 1.60
CA PHE A 73 7.53 8.85 3.02
C PHE A 73 9.04 8.97 3.26
N LEU A 74 9.85 8.13 2.59
CA LEU A 74 11.30 8.11 2.72
C LEU A 74 11.93 9.44 2.30
N LYS A 75 11.47 10.02 1.19
CA LYS A 75 11.93 11.34 0.75
C LYS A 75 11.65 12.40 1.83
N LYS A 76 10.45 12.42 2.41
CA LYS A 76 10.10 13.39 3.46
C LYS A 76 10.88 13.17 4.74
N LEU A 77 11.15 11.92 5.11
CA LEU A 77 11.96 11.57 6.26
C LEU A 77 13.41 12.01 6.06
N TYR A 78 13.96 11.83 4.87
CA TYR A 78 15.28 12.33 4.49
C TYR A 78 15.35 13.86 4.51
N ASP A 79 14.36 14.54 3.91
CA ASP A 79 14.25 16.00 3.95
C ASP A 79 14.24 16.53 5.41
N LEU A 80 13.56 15.83 6.33
CA LEU A 80 13.51 16.17 7.76
C LEU A 80 14.86 16.02 8.44
N LYS A 81 15.59 14.92 8.18
CA LYS A 81 16.88 14.64 8.82
C LYS A 81 17.96 15.66 8.42
N LYS A 82 17.83 16.27 7.23
CA LYS A 82 18.76 17.27 6.71
C LYS A 82 18.48 18.69 7.24
N SER A 83 17.27 18.96 7.73
CA SER A 83 16.85 20.26 8.28
C SER A 83 17.24 20.43 9.73
#